data_AF-A0A7X3ZAR1-F1
#
_entry.id   AF-A0A7X3ZAR1-F1
#
_cell.length_a   1.000
_cell.length_b   1.000
_cell.length_c   1.000
_cell.angle_alpha   90.00
_cell.angle_beta   90.00
_cell.angle_gamma   90.00
#
_symmetry.space_group_name_H-M   'P 1'
#
loop_
_entity.id
_entity.type
_entity.pdbx_description
1 polymer ?
#
loop_
_entity_poly.entity_id
_entity_poly.type
_entity_poly.pdbx_seq_one_letter_code
_entity_poly.pdbx_strand_id
1 'polypeptide(L)'
;MPEDQALILAIFAVLFALLAWGRIRYDLVAFGALVLAAMLGLVPRQEMFSGFGHSAVAVIALVLVISRGLIGSGAIEKLAAGLLDSERALPM
;
A
#
# COMPACT_ATOMS: atom_id res chain seq x y z
N MET A 1 -4.09 -29.46 8.11
CA MET A 1 -3.71 -29.66 9.52
C MET A 1 -4.01 -28.36 10.26
N PRO A 2 -4.94 -28.34 11.23
CA PRO A 2 -5.40 -27.11 11.89
C PRO A 2 -4.28 -26.31 12.60
N GLU A 3 -3.17 -26.95 12.93
CA GLU A 3 -1.97 -26.34 13.51
C GLU A 3 -1.31 -25.28 12.58
N ASP A 4 -1.22 -25.53 11.27
CA ASP A 4 -0.64 -24.57 10.31
C ASP A 4 -1.50 -23.31 10.17
N GLN A 5 -2.81 -23.48 10.25
CA GLN A 5 -3.78 -22.40 10.13
C GLN A 5 -3.79 -21.50 11.38
N ALA A 6 -3.63 -22.10 12.57
CA ALA A 6 -3.46 -21.34 13.81
C ALA A 6 -2.15 -20.52 13.80
N LEU A 7 -1.07 -21.08 13.27
CA LEU A 7 0.22 -20.37 13.11
C LEU A 7 0.12 -19.18 12.16
N ILE A 8 -0.49 -19.38 10.98
CA ILE A 8 -0.73 -18.29 10.02
C ILE A 8 -1.59 -17.18 10.64
N LEU A 9 -2.65 -17.55 11.36
CA LEU A 9 -3.54 -16.59 12.00
C LEU A 9 -2.84 -15.80 13.11
N ALA A 10 -1.97 -16.47 13.89
CA ALA A 10 -1.14 -15.81 14.89
C ALA A 10 -0.16 -14.80 14.25
N ILE A 11 0.47 -15.15 13.13
CA ILE A 11 1.35 -14.23 12.39
C ILE A 11 0.57 -13.03 11.87
N PHE A 12 -0.64 -13.24 11.33
CA PHE A 12 -1.49 -12.13 10.90
C PHE A 12 -1.89 -11.22 12.06
N ALA A 13 -2.27 -11.79 13.21
CA ALA A 13 -2.61 -11.00 14.40
C ALA A 13 -1.42 -10.15 14.87
N VAL A 14 -0.21 -10.74 14.90
CA VAL A 14 1.03 -10.03 15.23
C VAL A 14 1.33 -8.94 14.20
N LEU A 15 1.25 -9.24 12.90
CA LEU A 15 1.44 -8.28 11.82
C LEU A 15 0.50 -7.08 11.97
N PHE A 16 -0.79 -7.31 12.14
CA PHE A 16 -1.79 -6.26 12.30
C PHE A 16 -1.56 -5.44 13.57
N ALA A 17 -1.19 -6.08 14.69
CA ALA A 17 -0.85 -5.37 15.92
C ALA A 17 0.37 -4.46 15.73
N LEU A 18 1.43 -4.93 15.05
CA LEU A 18 2.60 -4.11 14.76
C LEU A 18 2.29 -2.98 13.77
N LEU A 19 1.47 -3.22 12.75
CA LEU A 19 0.99 -2.18 11.84
C LEU A 19 0.17 -1.13 12.61
N ALA A 20 -0.76 -1.55 13.47
CA ALA A 20 -1.62 -0.64 14.23
C ALA A 20 -0.84 0.18 15.28
N TRP A 21 0.20 -0.38 15.90
CA TRP A 21 1.02 0.32 16.88
C TRP A 21 1.74 1.54 16.26
N GLY A 22 2.13 1.48 14.98
CA GLY A 22 2.70 2.61 14.24
C GLY A 22 4.07 3.10 14.72
N ARG A 23 4.72 2.42 15.67
CA ARG A 23 6.08 2.80 16.16
C ARG A 23 7.17 2.49 15.14
N ILE A 24 7.02 1.38 14.43
CA ILE A 24 7.99 0.89 13.46
C ILE A 24 7.48 1.29 12.07
N ARG A 25 8.39 1.65 11.17
CA ARG A 25 8.03 1.92 9.77
C ARG A 25 7.25 0.74 9.19
N TYR A 26 6.10 1.04 8.57
CA TYR A 26 5.20 0.04 7.98
C TYR A 26 5.89 -0.91 7.01
N ASP A 27 6.82 -0.39 6.19
CA ASP A 27 7.60 -1.18 5.24
C ASP A 27 8.44 -2.27 5.93
N LEU A 28 9.08 -1.90 7.05
CA LEU A 28 9.94 -2.80 7.83
C LEU A 28 9.11 -3.90 8.52
N VAL A 29 7.94 -3.55 9.03
CA VAL A 29 7.02 -4.53 9.64
C VAL A 29 6.54 -5.54 8.59
N ALA A 30 6.08 -5.06 7.43
CA ALA A 30 5.59 -5.91 6.35
C ALA A 30 6.71 -6.84 5.82
N PHE A 31 7.90 -6.30 5.59
CA PHE A 31 9.03 -7.08 5.12
C PHE A 31 9.49 -8.12 6.16
N GLY A 32 9.56 -7.74 7.44
CA GLY A 32 9.93 -8.66 8.52
C GLY A 32 8.96 -9.83 8.67
N ALA A 33 7.65 -9.56 8.58
CA ALA A 33 6.63 -10.61 8.62
C ALA A 33 6.71 -11.57 7.43
N LEU A 34 6.97 -11.05 6.22
CA LEU A 34 7.18 -11.88 5.03
C LEU A 34 8.40 -12.81 5.18
N VAL A 35 9.52 -12.27 5.69
CA VAL A 35 10.74 -13.05 5.94
C VAL A 35 10.48 -14.13 6.99
N LEU A 36 9.80 -13.80 8.10
CA LEU A 36 9.43 -14.77 9.14
C LEU A 36 8.53 -15.89 8.59
N ALA A 37 7.49 -15.54 7.82
CA ALA A 37 6.61 -16.52 7.21
C ALA A 37 7.35 -17.47 6.25
N ALA A 38 8.30 -16.95 5.48
CA ALA A 38 9.15 -17.75 4.59
C ALA A 38 10.13 -18.63 5.36
N MET A 39 10.74 -18.14 6.46
CA MET A 39 11.65 -18.92 7.30
C MET A 39 10.93 -20.06 8.03
N LEU A 40 9.70 -19.84 8.46
CA LEU A 40 8.86 -20.86 9.09
C LEU A 40 8.29 -21.88 8.08
N GLY A 41 8.56 -21.71 6.78
CA GLY A 41 8.08 -22.62 5.73
C GLY A 41 6.58 -22.53 5.47
N LEU A 42 5.91 -21.49 5.98
CA LEU A 42 4.47 -21.30 5.85
C LEU A 42 4.06 -20.84 4.44
N VAL A 43 5.01 -20.32 3.67
CA VAL A 43 4.81 -19.87 2.29
C VAL A 43 5.93 -20.45 1.41
N PRO A 44 5.62 -21.01 0.23
CA PRO A 44 6.63 -21.45 -0.73
C PRO A 44 7.57 -20.30 -1.08
N ARG A 45 8.89 -20.51 -0.95
CA ARG A 45 9.90 -19.46 -1.20
C ARG A 45 9.84 -18.90 -2.62
N GLN A 46 9.41 -19.69 -3.58
CA GLN A 46 9.22 -19.26 -4.98
C GLN A 46 8.03 -18.30 -5.14
N GLU A 47 7.05 -18.36 -4.24
CA GLU A 47 5.80 -17.59 -4.33
C GLU A 47 5.71 -16.45 -3.33
N MET A 48 6.67 -16.31 -2.41
CA MET A 48 6.63 -15.30 -1.35
C MET A 48 6.56 -13.85 -1.88
N PHE A 49 7.11 -13.58 -3.07
CA PHE A 49 7.06 -12.25 -3.70
C PHE A 49 5.91 -12.10 -4.71
N SER A 50 5.09 -13.13 -4.93
CA SER A 50 3.96 -13.08 -5.89
C SER A 50 2.97 -11.95 -5.55
N GLY A 51 2.83 -11.61 -4.27
CA GLY A 51 2.02 -10.49 -3.81
C GLY A 51 2.47 -9.11 -4.33
N PHE A 52 3.77 -8.91 -4.57
CA PHE A 52 4.28 -7.65 -5.15
C PHE A 52 3.97 -7.52 -6.64
N GLY A 53 3.89 -8.65 -7.36
CA GLY A 53 3.49 -8.69 -8.78
C GLY A 53 1.99 -8.64 -8.98
N HIS A 54 1.20 -8.55 -7.91
CA HIS A 54 -0.25 -8.50 -8.01
C HIS A 54 -0.71 -7.18 -8.61
N SER A 55 -1.74 -7.23 -9.46
CA SER A 55 -2.26 -6.04 -10.16
C SER A 55 -2.63 -4.91 -9.20
N ALA A 56 -3.13 -5.24 -8.00
CA ALA A 56 -3.44 -4.27 -6.96
C ALA A 56 -2.23 -3.43 -6.51
N VAL A 57 -1.07 -4.05 -6.30
CA VAL A 57 0.16 -3.36 -5.88
C VAL A 57 0.68 -2.47 -7.00
N ALA A 58 0.65 -2.97 -8.24
CA ALA A 58 1.03 -2.20 -9.41
C ALA A 58 0.17 -0.93 -9.59
N VAL A 59 -1.15 -1.03 -9.38
CA VAL A 59 -2.06 0.12 -9.44
C VAL A 59 -1.68 1.19 -8.41
N ILE A 60 -1.41 0.81 -7.16
CA ILE A 60 -1.00 1.77 -6.13
C ILE A 60 0.31 2.46 -6.52
N ALA A 61 1.31 1.71 -7.01
CA ALA A 61 2.57 2.27 -7.47
C ALA A 61 2.36 3.29 -8.61
N LEU A 62 1.53 2.95 -9.60
CA LEU A 62 1.18 3.85 -10.70
C LEU A 62 0.46 5.11 -10.21
N VAL A 63 -0.51 4.96 -9.30
CA VAL A 63 -1.23 6.10 -8.71
C VAL A 63 -0.27 7.04 -7.98
N LEU A 64 0.69 6.51 -7.22
CA LEU A 64 1.70 7.32 -6.55
C LEU A 64 2.62 8.06 -7.54
N VAL A 65 3.07 7.38 -8.60
CA VAL A 65 3.89 7.99 -9.66
C VAL A 65 3.12 9.09 -10.38
N ILE A 66 1.87 8.81 -10.78
CA ILE A 66 1.00 9.78 -11.45
C ILE A 66 0.73 10.98 -10.55
N SER A 67 0.39 10.75 -9.28
CA SER A 67 0.16 11.82 -8.30
C SER A 67 1.38 12.75 -8.18
N ARG A 68 2.57 12.18 -8.05
CA ARG A 68 3.82 12.96 -8.01
C ARG A 68 4.08 13.71 -9.32
N GLY A 69 3.84 13.09 -10.47
CA GLY A 69 4.00 13.73 -11.77
C GLY A 69 3.01 14.89 -12.00
N LEU A 70 1.78 14.74 -11.53
CA LEU A 70 0.73 15.75 -11.66
C LEU A 70 1.01 16.97 -10.76
N ILE A 71 1.46 16.74 -9.52
CA ILE A 71 1.93 17.81 -8.62
C ILE A 71 3.16 18.52 -9.21
N GLY A 72 4.15 17.78 -9.72
CA GLY A 72 5.38 18.38 -10.27
C GLY A 72 5.18 19.17 -11.56
N SER A 73 4.12 18.91 -12.32
CA SER A 73 3.84 19.56 -13.61
C SER A 73 2.97 20.82 -13.51
N GLY A 74 2.48 21.17 -12.31
CA GLY A 74 1.55 22.28 -12.14
C GLY A 74 0.14 22.00 -12.70
N ALA A 75 -0.13 20.75 -13.11
CA ALA A 75 -1.39 20.37 -13.77
C ALA A 75 -2.57 20.41 -12.79
N ILE A 76 -2.32 20.06 -11.52
CA ILE A 76 -3.33 20.14 -10.46
C ILE A 76 -3.74 21.59 -10.23
N GLU A 77 -2.79 22.51 -10.22
CA GLU A 77 -2.99 23.94 -10.01
C GLU A 77 -3.81 24.55 -11.16
N LYS A 78 -3.53 24.15 -12.41
CA LYS A 78 -4.32 24.57 -13.58
C LYS A 78 -5.76 24.06 -13.53
N LEU A 79 -5.95 22.79 -13.14
CA LEU A 79 -7.28 22.21 -12.97
C LEU A 79 -8.04 22.90 -11.85
N ALA A 80 -7.39 23.13 -10.71
CA ALA A 80 -7.99 23.83 -9.57
C ALA A 80 -8.38 25.27 -9.94
N ALA A 81 -7.51 26.00 -10.65
CA ALA A 81 -7.82 27.34 -11.13
C ALA A 81 -9.03 27.34 -12.07
N GLY A 82 -9.10 26.41 -13.03
CA GLY A 82 -10.24 26.29 -13.94
C GLY A 82 -11.56 25.94 -13.24
N LEU A 83 -11.53 25.11 -12.19
CA LEU A 83 -12.72 24.77 -11.41
C LEU A 83 -13.19 25.95 -10.54
N LEU A 84 -12.26 26.67 -9.90
CA LEU A 84 -12.56 27.83 -9.05
C LEU A 84 -13.06 29.04 -9.87
N ASP A 85 -12.56 29.25 -11.09
CA ASP A 85 -13.08 30.29 -11.99
C ASP A 85 -14.49 29.93 -12.50
N SER A 86 -14.79 28.64 -12.66
CA SER A 86 -16.13 28.19 -13.04
C SER A 86 -17.17 28.45 -11.95
N GLU A 87 -16.77 28.54 -10.67
CA GLU A 87 -17.64 28.97 -9.57
C GLU A 87 -17.73 30.51 -9.42
N ARG A 88 -16.78 31.27 -9.98
CA ARG A 88 -16.84 32.74 -10.03
C ARG A 88 -17.65 33.27 -11.21
N ALA A 89 -17.94 32.43 -12.21
CA ALA A 89 -18.88 32.75 -13.26
C ALA A 89 -20.32 32.71 -12.70
N LEU A 90 -20.76 33.87 -12.19
CA LEU A 90 -22.13 34.39 -11.95
C LEU A 90 -22.25 34.97 -10.52
N PRO A 91 -22.54 36.28 -10.36
CA PRO A 91 -23.83 36.83 -10.79
C PRO A 91 -23.76 38.08 -11.70
N MET A 92 -24.73 38.08 -12.62
CA MET A 92 -25.19 39.10 -13.60
C MET A 92 -24.43 39.15 -14.94
#